data_AF-A0A3R7P0K7-F1
#
_entry.id   AF-A0A3R7P0K7-F1
#
_cell.length_a   1.000
_cell.length_b   1.000
_cell.length_c   1.000
_cell.angle_alpha   90.00
_cell.angle_beta   90.00
_cell.angle_gamma   90.00
#
_symmetry.space_group_name_H-M   'P 1'
#
loop_
_entity.id
_entity.type
_entity.pdbx_description
1 polymer ?
#
loop_
_entity_poly.entity_id
_entity_poly.type
_entity_poly.pdbx_seq_one_letter_code
_entity_poly.pdbx_strand_id
1 'polypeptide(L)'
;MVVHCSLVLKEASGFLKRMSRKRILFLTDLPRLFYVELSTRAVKGTIPITAHLYAEAVTAESFRVVTRERSYVFRDLSKCASRWAVHVNEMVNRLYPVGSHVDVATVSGSGGGKLHCGGASQAMFDRGSSNGKGVGCRSNVW
;
A
#
# COMPACT_ATOMS: atom_id res chain seq x y z
N MET A 1 14.43 -6.80 11.58
CA MET A 1 13.14 -7.33 12.10
C MET A 1 12.16 -7.58 10.95
N VAL A 2 11.26 -8.56 11.12
CA VAL A 2 10.17 -8.80 10.14
C VAL A 2 9.06 -7.79 10.40
N VAL A 3 8.64 -7.05 9.37
CA VAL A 3 7.51 -6.11 9.42
C VAL A 3 6.20 -6.87 9.26
N HIS A 4 6.13 -7.71 8.22
CA HIS A 4 4.97 -8.55 7.96
C HIS A 4 5.40 -9.85 7.30
N CYS A 5 4.79 -10.96 7.71
CA CYS A 5 4.92 -12.22 7.01
C CYS A 5 3.62 -13.01 7.12
N SER A 6 3.22 -13.65 6.03
CA SER A 6 2.07 -14.53 6.00
C SER A 6 2.24 -15.63 4.96
N LEU A 7 1.38 -16.63 5.07
CA LEU A 7 1.34 -17.75 4.16
C LEU A 7 0.48 -17.38 2.94
N VAL A 8 1.08 -17.44 1.75
CA VAL A 8 0.44 -17.04 0.50
C VAL A 8 0.48 -18.17 -0.54
N LEU A 9 -0.47 -18.14 -1.46
CA LEU A 9 -0.38 -18.84 -2.73
C LEU A 9 0.11 -17.85 -3.78
N LYS A 10 1.34 -18.04 -4.25
CA LYS A 10 1.88 -17.27 -5.37
C LYS A 10 1.39 -17.88 -6.69
N GLU A 11 0.77 -17.08 -7.53
CA GLU A 11 0.43 -17.52 -8.88
C GLU A 11 1.68 -17.58 -9.77
N ALA A 12 1.73 -18.61 -10.61
CA ALA A 12 2.69 -18.82 -11.66
C ALA A 12 1.89 -19.10 -12.94
N SER A 13 2.01 -18.21 -13.91
CA SER A 13 1.46 -18.47 -15.24
C SER A 13 2.49 -19.26 -16.02
N GLY A 14 2.27 -20.58 -16.16
CA GLY A 14 2.98 -21.38 -17.15
C GLY A 14 2.25 -21.29 -18.50
N PHE A 15 2.95 -21.62 -19.58
CA PHE A 15 2.45 -21.54 -20.97
C PHE A 15 1.13 -22.30 -21.18
N LEU A 16 0.88 -23.36 -20.41
CA LEU A 16 -0.30 -24.23 -20.57
C LEU A 16 -1.27 -24.21 -19.38
N LYS A 17 -0.86 -23.67 -18.20
CA LYS A 17 -1.70 -23.72 -16.99
C LYS A 17 -1.28 -22.67 -15.94
N ARG A 18 -2.28 -22.01 -15.34
CA ARG A 18 -2.07 -21.26 -14.09
C ARG A 18 -1.87 -22.24 -12.95
N MET A 19 -0.70 -22.19 -12.34
CA MET A 19 -0.39 -22.96 -11.15
C MET A 19 -0.20 -22.02 -9.98
N SER A 20 -0.69 -22.39 -8.81
CA SER A 20 -0.31 -21.70 -7.58
C SER A 20 0.72 -22.52 -6.80
N ARG A 21 1.57 -21.84 -6.05
CA ARG A 21 2.58 -22.44 -5.18
C ARG A 21 2.47 -21.81 -3.80
N LYS A 22 2.41 -22.65 -2.77
CA LYS A 22 2.40 -22.20 -1.37
C LYS A 22 3.78 -21.66 -0.99
N ARG A 23 3.82 -20.45 -0.46
CA ARG A 23 5.04 -19.71 -0.08
C ARG A 23 4.79 -18.96 1.22
N ILE A 24 5.85 -18.71 1.99
CA ILE A 24 5.82 -17.68 3.02
C ILE A 24 6.39 -16.42 2.39
N LEU A 25 5.62 -15.32 2.39
CA LEU A 25 6.08 -14.02 1.92
C LEU A 25 6.56 -13.22 3.12
N PHE A 26 7.70 -12.55 2.99
CA PHE A 26 8.32 -11.74 4.03
C PHE A 26 8.52 -10.32 3.54
N LEU A 27 8.17 -9.37 4.40
CA LEU A 27 8.56 -7.96 4.33
C LEU A 27 9.37 -7.64 5.58
N THR A 28 10.56 -7.07 5.42
CA THR A 28 11.49 -6.76 6.52
C THR A 28 11.79 -5.27 6.62
N ASP A 29 12.20 -4.82 7.80
CA ASP A 29 12.56 -3.42 8.09
C ASP A 29 13.84 -2.94 7.40
N LEU A 30 14.85 -3.80 7.26
CA LEU A 30 15.90 -3.71 6.25
C LEU A 30 15.22 -4.12 4.94
N PRO A 31 14.77 -3.16 4.13
CA PRO A 31 13.64 -3.35 3.22
C PRO A 31 13.95 -4.43 2.20
N ARG A 32 13.38 -5.61 2.43
CA ARG A 32 13.43 -6.76 1.51
C ARG A 32 12.03 -7.34 1.45
N LEU A 33 11.60 -7.63 0.23
CA LEU A 33 10.37 -8.34 -0.07
C LEU A 33 10.73 -9.63 -0.77
N PHE A 34 10.54 -10.78 -0.14
CA PHE A 34 10.97 -12.06 -0.70
C PHE A 34 10.08 -13.21 -0.24
N TYR A 35 10.08 -14.30 -1.00
CA TYR A 35 9.24 -15.46 -0.71
C TYR A 35 10.05 -16.76 -0.62
N VAL A 36 9.69 -17.57 0.37
CA VAL A 36 10.37 -18.81 0.74
C VAL A 36 9.45 -20.00 0.44
N GLU A 37 10.03 -21.08 -0.06
CA GLU A 37 9.33 -22.36 -0.20
C GLU A 37 9.30 -23.12 1.12
N LEU A 38 8.13 -23.62 1.53
CA LEU A 38 7.95 -24.24 2.85
C LEU A 38 8.71 -25.56 3.00
N SER A 39 8.76 -26.38 1.95
CA SER A 39 9.39 -27.71 2.01
C SER A 39 10.90 -27.63 2.11
N THR A 40 11.51 -26.81 1.24
CA THR A 40 12.97 -26.68 1.13
C THR A 40 13.53 -25.60 2.04
N ARG A 41 12.67 -24.73 2.60
CA ARG A 41 13.06 -23.52 3.35
C ARG A 41 13.98 -22.58 2.55
N ALA A 42 14.02 -22.74 1.24
CA ALA A 42 14.86 -21.96 0.35
C ALA A 42 14.13 -20.70 -0.14
N VAL A 43 14.87 -19.59 -0.25
CA VAL A 43 14.40 -18.37 -0.91
C VAL A 43 14.20 -18.67 -2.39
N LYS A 44 12.98 -18.51 -2.90
CA LYS A 44 12.65 -18.76 -4.31
C LYS A 44 12.67 -17.50 -5.16
N GLY A 45 12.58 -16.35 -4.53
CA GLY A 45 12.73 -15.09 -5.23
C GLY A 45 12.59 -13.90 -4.31
N THR A 46 13.13 -12.79 -4.80
CA THR A 46 13.04 -11.46 -4.21
C THR A 46 12.27 -10.58 -5.18
N ILE A 47 11.43 -9.69 -4.65
CA ILE A 47 10.77 -8.64 -5.39
C ILE A 47 11.58 -7.36 -5.14
N PRO A 48 12.11 -6.70 -6.19
CA PRO A 48 12.89 -5.50 -6.01
C PRO A 48 12.00 -4.36 -5.48
N ILE A 49 12.43 -3.74 -4.38
CA ILE A 49 11.79 -2.54 -3.85
C ILE A 49 12.38 -1.34 -4.57
N THR A 50 11.55 -0.65 -5.33
CA THR A 50 11.91 0.50 -6.16
C THR A 50 10.81 1.56 -6.04
N ALA A 51 11.05 2.78 -6.51
CA ALA A 51 10.05 3.85 -6.52
C ALA A 51 8.79 3.52 -7.33
N HIS A 52 8.84 2.52 -8.22
CA HIS A 52 7.71 2.08 -9.05
C HIS A 52 7.02 0.83 -8.50
N LEU A 53 7.52 0.28 -7.39
CA LEU A 53 6.85 -0.79 -6.69
C LEU A 53 5.56 -0.24 -6.10
N TYR A 54 4.44 -0.91 -6.36
CA TYR A 54 3.21 -0.68 -5.60
C TYR A 54 2.47 -1.99 -5.40
N ALA A 55 1.59 -2.02 -4.42
CA ALA A 55 0.74 -3.16 -4.14
C ALA A 55 -0.72 -2.73 -4.07
N GLU A 56 -1.60 -3.59 -4.59
CA GLU A 56 -3.05 -3.39 -4.60
C GLU A 56 -3.74 -4.64 -4.04
N ALA A 57 -4.70 -4.45 -3.15
CA ALA A 57 -5.59 -5.54 -2.75
C ALA A 57 -6.78 -5.57 -3.71
N VAL A 58 -6.98 -6.71 -4.37
CA VAL A 58 -8.06 -6.93 -5.33
C VAL A 58 -9.30 -7.46 -4.61
N THR A 59 -9.10 -8.34 -3.64
CA THR A 59 -10.15 -8.87 -2.76
C THR A 59 -9.61 -9.01 -1.34
N ALA A 60 -10.44 -9.46 -0.38
CA ALA A 60 -9.97 -9.74 0.98
C ALA A 60 -8.80 -10.74 1.02
N GLU A 61 -8.74 -11.66 0.05
CA GLU A 61 -7.73 -12.71 -0.02
C GLU A 61 -6.73 -12.52 -1.16
N SER A 62 -6.97 -11.65 -2.14
CA SER A 62 -6.11 -11.51 -3.33
C SER A 62 -5.47 -10.14 -3.38
N PHE A 63 -4.17 -10.09 -3.64
CA PHE A 63 -3.43 -8.86 -3.89
C PHE A 63 -2.40 -9.04 -5.00
N ARG A 64 -2.00 -7.92 -5.59
CA ARG A 64 -0.90 -7.88 -6.56
C ARG A 64 0.20 -6.98 -6.04
N VAL A 65 1.42 -7.34 -6.38
CA VAL A 65 2.60 -6.51 -6.19
C VAL A 65 3.16 -6.25 -7.58
N VAL A 66 3.17 -4.99 -8.01
CA VAL A 66 3.52 -4.59 -9.36
C VAL A 66 4.85 -3.86 -9.32
N THR A 67 5.77 -4.29 -10.18
CA THR A 67 7.05 -3.63 -10.48
C THR A 67 7.02 -3.17 -11.93
N ARG A 68 8.04 -2.41 -12.37
CA ARG A 68 8.17 -2.02 -13.80
C ARG A 68 8.16 -3.21 -14.75
N GLU A 69 8.80 -4.32 -14.38
CA GLU A 69 9.05 -5.46 -15.28
C GLU A 69 8.01 -6.57 -15.11
N ARG A 70 7.39 -6.65 -13.93
CA ARG A 70 6.58 -7.81 -13.56
C ARG A 70 5.50 -7.48 -12.54
N SER A 71 4.34 -8.09 -12.75
CA SER A 71 3.26 -8.17 -11.76
C SER A 71 3.26 -9.54 -11.10
N TYR A 72 3.30 -9.55 -9.77
CA TYR A 72 3.23 -10.74 -8.95
C TYR A 72 1.82 -10.82 -8.34
N VAL A 73 1.13 -11.94 -8.57
CA VAL A 73 -0.21 -12.16 -8.01
C VAL A 73 -0.12 -13.16 -6.86
N PHE A 74 -0.73 -12.78 -5.75
CA PHE A 74 -0.74 -13.57 -4.52
C PHE A 74 -2.16 -13.70 -3.97
N ARG A 75 -2.45 -14.86 -3.41
CA ARG A 75 -3.59 -15.05 -2.52
C ARG A 75 -3.10 -15.25 -1.08
N ASP A 76 -3.47 -14.36 -0.18
CA ASP A 76 -3.20 -14.45 1.25
C ASP A 76 -4.16 -15.43 1.93
N LEU A 77 -3.62 -16.49 2.52
CA LEU A 77 -4.44 -17.52 3.16
C LEU A 77 -5.04 -17.06 4.49
N SER A 78 -4.56 -15.95 5.04
CA SER A 78 -5.13 -15.30 6.22
C SER A 78 -6.27 -14.32 5.88
N LYS A 79 -6.62 -14.15 4.60
CA LYS A 79 -7.67 -13.22 4.12
C LYS A 79 -7.46 -11.77 4.61
N CYS A 80 -6.20 -11.36 4.72
CA CYS A 80 -5.76 -10.03 5.13
C CYS A 80 -4.94 -9.35 4.02
N ALA A 81 -5.32 -9.55 2.76
CA ALA A 81 -4.58 -9.07 1.59
C ALA A 81 -4.37 -7.54 1.58
N SER A 82 -5.30 -6.78 2.17
CA SER A 82 -5.16 -5.33 2.35
C SER A 82 -3.95 -4.93 3.20
N ARG A 83 -3.56 -5.74 4.20
CA ARG A 83 -2.36 -5.46 5.03
C ARG A 83 -1.09 -5.53 4.20
N TRP A 84 -1.01 -6.45 3.24
CA TRP A 84 0.10 -6.51 2.30
C TRP A 84 0.21 -5.23 1.47
N ALA A 85 -0.91 -4.77 0.91
CA ALA A 85 -0.95 -3.54 0.13
C ALA A 85 -0.49 -2.33 0.96
N VAL A 86 -1.03 -2.18 2.17
CA VAL A 86 -0.65 -1.11 3.11
C VAL A 86 0.85 -1.14 3.42
N HIS A 87 1.36 -2.25 3.96
CA HIS A 87 2.74 -2.31 4.41
C HIS A 87 3.77 -2.17 3.28
N VAL A 88 3.48 -2.72 2.09
CA VAL A 88 4.37 -2.55 0.93
C VAL A 88 4.38 -1.09 0.48
N ASN A 89 3.22 -0.44 0.35
CA ASN A 89 3.14 0.94 -0.10
C ASN A 89 3.73 1.92 0.93
N GLU A 90 3.48 1.70 2.23
CA GLU A 90 4.12 2.46 3.31
C GLU A 90 5.65 2.35 3.25
N MET A 91 6.18 1.15 2.98
CA MET A 91 7.61 0.96 2.82
C MET A 91 8.17 1.72 1.62
N VAL A 92 7.48 1.68 0.47
CA VAL A 92 7.89 2.43 -0.72
C VAL A 92 7.87 3.94 -0.45
N ASN A 93 6.78 4.46 0.15
CA ASN A 93 6.65 5.88 0.48
C ASN A 93 7.73 6.37 1.46
N ARG A 94 8.16 5.52 2.39
CA ARG A 94 9.26 5.83 3.31
C ARG A 94 10.61 5.91 2.62
N LEU A 95 10.86 5.05 1.64
CA LEU A 95 12.15 4.97 0.93
C LEU A 95 12.24 5.98 -0.22
N TYR A 96 11.10 6.31 -0.83
CA TYR A 96 10.98 7.21 -1.96
C TYR A 96 9.83 8.20 -1.73
N PRO A 97 9.99 9.18 -0.82
CA PRO A 97 8.96 10.19 -0.56
C PRO A 97 8.66 10.99 -1.82
N VAL A 98 7.37 11.21 -2.11
CA VAL A 98 6.93 12.08 -3.20
C VAL A 98 7.32 13.52 -2.84
N GLY A 99 8.40 14.03 -3.44
CA GLY A 99 8.96 15.36 -3.16
C GLY A 99 10.48 15.46 -3.19
N SER A 100 11.21 14.36 -3.32
CA SER A 100 12.69 14.37 -3.42
C SER A 100 13.22 14.44 -4.86
N HIS A 101 12.45 15.00 -5.79
CA HIS A 101 13.02 15.45 -7.05
C HIS A 101 13.78 16.74 -6.74
N VAL A 102 15.10 16.67 -6.76
CA VAL A 102 15.95 17.86 -6.68
C VAL A 102 15.65 18.65 -7.95
N ASP A 103 14.90 19.75 -7.81
CA ASP A 103 14.77 20.72 -8.89
C ASP A 103 16.16 21.30 -9.13
N VAL A 104 16.82 20.82 -10.18
CA VAL A 104 18.02 21.44 -10.71
C VAL A 104 17.61 22.85 -11.14
N ALA A 105 18.15 23.81 -10.41
CA ALA A 105 17.88 25.22 -10.54
C ALA A 105 17.89 25.70 -12.00
N THR A 106 16.76 26.22 -12.46
CA THR A 106 16.76 27.26 -13.48
C THR A 106 16.63 28.60 -12.76
N VAL A 107 17.77 29.28 -12.63
CA VAL A 107 17.82 30.70 -12.29
C VAL A 107 17.19 31.50 -13.42
N SER A 108 16.08 32.18 -13.13
CA SER A 108 15.64 33.37 -13.87
C SER A 108 14.65 34.14 -12.99
N GLY A 109 15.00 35.39 -12.70
CA GLY A 109 14.39 36.18 -11.64
C GLY A 109 13.19 37.04 -12.03
N SER A 110 12.83 37.86 -11.06
CA SER A 110 12.11 39.14 -11.14
C SER A 110 10.64 39.14 -11.57
N GLY A 111 9.79 39.67 -10.70
CA GLY A 111 8.54 40.31 -11.11
C GLY A 111 7.45 40.27 -10.05
N GLY A 112 7.29 41.36 -9.30
CA GLY A 112 6.26 41.49 -8.27
C GLY A 112 4.84 41.67 -8.80
N GLY A 113 3.87 41.48 -7.91
CA GLY A 113 2.46 41.78 -8.16
C GLY A 113 1.64 41.62 -6.88
N LYS A 114 1.48 42.72 -6.15
CA LYS A 114 0.62 42.87 -4.97
C LYS A 114 -0.75 43.38 -5.43
N LEU A 115 -1.84 42.66 -5.15
CA LEU A 115 -3.19 43.26 -5.13
C LEU A 115 -4.02 42.72 -3.95
N HIS A 116 -4.62 43.70 -3.27
CA HIS A 116 -5.49 43.72 -2.08
C HIS A 116 -6.93 43.30 -2.45
N CYS A 117 -7.67 42.49 -1.67
CA CYS A 117 -8.47 42.72 -0.45
C CYS A 117 -9.97 43.08 -0.67
N GLY A 118 -10.84 42.45 0.15
CA GLY A 118 -12.25 42.80 0.41
C GLY A 118 -13.23 41.68 0.03
N GLY A 119 -14.16 41.20 0.86
CA GLY A 119 -14.57 41.52 2.24
C GLY A 119 -15.94 40.87 2.52
N ALA A 120 -16.09 40.30 3.73
CA ALA A 120 -17.31 40.05 4.54
C ALA A 120 -18.62 39.50 3.90
N SER A 121 -19.23 38.46 4.48
CA SER A 121 -20.02 38.57 5.71
C SER A 121 -20.64 37.24 6.18
N GLN A 122 -21.01 37.26 7.46
CA GLN A 122 -21.42 36.19 8.39
C GLN A 122 -22.95 35.91 8.36
N ALA A 123 -23.34 34.85 9.10
CA ALA A 123 -24.65 34.51 9.71
C ALA A 123 -25.33 33.28 9.08
N MET A 124 -25.98 32.36 9.81
CA MET A 124 -26.31 32.24 11.23
C MET A 124 -26.70 30.77 11.52
N PHE A 125 -26.62 30.39 12.80
CA PHE A 125 -27.16 29.18 13.38
C PHE A 125 -28.67 29.04 13.13
N ASP A 126 -29.16 27.80 13.02
CA ASP A 126 -30.39 27.44 13.74
C ASP A 126 -30.49 25.95 14.12
N ARG A 127 -31.09 25.74 15.30
CA ARG A 127 -31.31 24.47 16.01
C ARG A 127 -32.46 23.66 15.38
N GLY A 128 -32.38 22.33 15.50
CA GLY A 128 -33.54 21.45 15.30
C GLY A 128 -33.28 20.01 15.73
N SER A 129 -33.88 19.60 16.85
CA SER A 129 -33.81 18.28 17.47
C SER A 129 -34.77 17.27 16.81
N SER A 130 -34.38 16.00 16.64
CA SER A 130 -35.07 14.83 17.22
C SER A 130 -34.67 13.46 16.59
N ASN A 131 -34.45 12.50 17.50
CA ASN A 131 -34.65 11.04 17.46
C ASN A 131 -34.37 10.20 16.19
N GLY A 132 -33.49 9.20 16.35
CA GLY A 132 -33.45 7.99 15.53
C GLY A 132 -32.52 6.92 16.12
N LYS A 133 -33.06 5.73 16.39
CA LYS A 133 -32.50 4.61 17.17
C LYS A 133 -31.46 3.76 16.42
N GLY A 134 -30.51 3.18 17.18
CA GLY A 134 -29.83 1.88 16.93
C GLY A 134 -28.81 1.87 15.78
N VAL A 135 -27.68 1.15 15.80
CA VAL A 135 -27.35 -0.15 16.41
C VAL A 135 -25.84 -0.17 16.67
N GLY A 136 -25.42 -0.63 17.85
CA GLY A 136 -24.00 -0.73 18.24
C GLY A 136 -23.34 -2.02 17.76
N CYS A 137 -22.12 -1.90 17.21
CA CYS A 137 -21.23 -3.03 16.97
C CYS A 137 -20.24 -3.15 18.15
N ARG A 138 -20.42 -4.17 18.98
CA ARG A 138 -19.52 -4.52 20.08
C ARG A 138 -18.23 -5.14 19.55
N SER A 139 -17.10 -4.62 20.00
CA SER A 139 -15.81 -5.26 19.99
C SER A 139 -15.71 -6.24 21.16
N ASN A 140 -15.25 -7.47 20.91
CA ASN A 140 -14.77 -8.39 21.95
C ASN A 140 -13.26 -8.50 21.82
N VAL A 141 -12.58 -8.11 22.88
CA VAL A 141 -11.18 -8.40 23.18
C VAL A 141 -11.17 -9.65 24.06
N TRP A 142 -10.42 -10.67 23.66
CA TRP A 142 -9.87 -11.72 24.52
C TRP A 142 -8.44 -11.95 24.07
#